data_AF-A0A3B9IKC8-F1
#
_entry.id   AF-A0A3B9IKC8-F1
#
_cell.length_a   1.000
_cell.length_b   1.000
_cell.length_c   1.000
_cell.angle_alpha   90.00
_cell.angle_beta   90.00
_cell.angle_gamma   90.00
#
_symmetry.space_group_name_H-M   'P 1'
#
loop_
_entity.id
_entity.type
_entity.pdbx_description
1 polymer ?
#
loop_
_entity_poly.entity_id
_entity_poly.type
_entity_poly.pdbx_seq_one_letter_code
_entity_poly.pdbx_strand_id
1 'polypeptide(L)' 'MLTIGDKFPSFKVKATVSTDLKSAFSEIDENTYGGKWKVYFFWPKDFTFICPTEIAAF' A
#
# COMPACT_ATOMS: atom_id res chain seq x y z
N MET A 1 17.09 8.49 -4.71
CA MET A 1 17.07 7.47 -3.64
C MET A 1 16.60 8.16 -2.38
N LEU A 2 15.62 7.59 -1.67
CA LEU A 2 15.15 8.14 -0.40
C LEU A 2 15.98 7.56 0.74
N THR A 3 16.20 8.35 1.78
CA THR A 3 16.97 8.00 2.97
C THR A 3 16.15 8.26 4.25
N ILE A 4 16.66 7.82 5.39
CA ILE A 4 15.99 7.97 6.68
C ILE A 4 15.91 9.47 7.03
N GLY A 5 14.71 9.94 7.36
CA GLY A 5 14.44 11.35 7.67
C GLY A 5 13.91 12.16 6.49
N ASP A 6 14.00 11.64 5.26
CA ASP A 6 13.39 12.27 4.11
C ASP A 6 11.86 12.24 4.20
N LYS A 7 11.23 13.33 3.74
CA LYS A 7 9.77 13.35 3.61
C LYS A 7 9.35 12.33 2.56
N PHE A 8 8.43 11.43 2.93
CA PHE A 8 7.87 10.48 1.99
C PHE A 8 7.18 11.20 0.82
N PRO A 9 7.36 10.77 -0.44
CA PRO A 9 6.77 11.43 -1.59
C PRO A 9 5.24 11.52 -1.50
N SER A 10 4.67 12.60 -2.02
CA SER A 10 3.23 12.69 -2.26
C SER A 10 2.81 11.60 -3.23
N PHE A 11 1.69 10.95 -2.97
CA PHE A 11 1.18 9.91 -3.84
C PHE A 11 -0.34 9.96 -3.89
N LYS A 12 -0.89 9.49 -4.99
CA LYS A 12 -2.32 9.37 -5.17
C LYS A 12 -2.58 8.17 -6.07
N VAL A 13 -3.14 7.12 -5.49
CA VAL A 13 -3.26 5.81 -6.15
C VAL A 13 -4.64 5.22 -5.94
N LYS A 14 -5.09 4.42 -6.91
CA LYS A 14 -6.28 3.58 -6.76
C LYS A 14 -5.88 2.27 -6.10
N ALA A 15 -6.44 2.00 -4.93
CA ALA A 15 -6.12 0.82 -4.13
C ALA A 15 -7.34 -0.11 -4.02
N THR A 16 -7.06 -1.41 -3.89
CA THR A 16 -8.06 -2.42 -3.55
C THR A 16 -8.17 -2.51 -2.03
N VAL A 17 -9.33 -2.21 -1.46
CA VAL A 17 -9.55 -2.11 0.00
C VAL A 17 -10.61 -3.07 0.54
N SER A 18 -11.36 -3.74 -0.35
CA SER A 18 -12.45 -4.64 0.01
C SER A 18 -12.56 -5.78 -1.02
N THR A 19 -13.12 -6.90 -0.59
CA THR A 19 -13.48 -8.03 -1.46
C THR A 19 -14.86 -7.87 -2.09
N ASP A 20 -15.71 -6.96 -1.59
CA ASP A 20 -16.98 -6.62 -2.21
C ASP A 20 -16.77 -5.64 -3.37
N LEU A 21 -17.22 -6.02 -4.57
CA LEU A 21 -17.05 -5.24 -5.80
C LEU A 21 -17.60 -3.81 -5.73
N LYS A 22 -18.63 -3.57 -4.92
CA LYS A 22 -19.20 -2.20 -4.78
C LYS A 22 -18.30 -1.27 -3.99
N SER A 23 -17.47 -1.82 -3.09
CA SER A 23 -16.57 -1.09 -2.20
C SER A 23 -15.09 -1.44 -2.43
N ALA A 24 -14.79 -2.22 -3.47
CA ALA A 24 -13.48 -2.82 -3.70
C ALA A 24 -12.39 -1.78 -3.91
N PHE A 25 -12.73 -0.62 -4.50
CA PHE A 25 -11.74 0.37 -4.90
C PHE A 25 -11.94 1.69 -4.17
N SER A 26 -10.83 2.23 -3.68
CA SER A 26 -10.78 3.58 -3.13
C SER A 26 -9.54 4.31 -3.62
N GLU A 27 -9.61 5.64 -3.65
CA GLU A 27 -8.47 6.49 -3.91
C GLU A 27 -7.76 6.78 -2.59
N ILE A 28 -6.46 6.48 -2.51
CA ILE A 28 -5.64 6.64 -1.31
C ILE A 28 -4.50 7.61 -1.62
N ASP A 29 -4.27 8.51 -0.67
CA ASP A 29 -3.20 9.51 -0.68
C ASP A 29 -2.44 9.55 0.66
N GLU A 30 -1.47 10.46 0.78
CA GLU A 30 -0.71 10.65 2.01
C GLU A 30 -1.55 11.10 3.22
N ASN A 31 -2.80 11.56 3.04
CA ASN A 31 -3.65 12.10 4.10
C ASN A 31 -4.73 11.11 4.57
N THR A 32 -5.05 10.10 3.75
CA THR A 32 -6.15 9.14 3.95
C THR A 32 -6.14 8.45 5.32
N TYR A 33 -4.96 8.19 5.90
CA TYR A 33 -4.78 7.58 7.22
C TYR A 33 -4.00 8.48 8.18
N GLY A 34 -4.44 9.73 8.34
CA GLY A 34 -3.83 10.70 9.25
C GLY A 34 -3.76 10.24 10.72
N GLY A 35 -2.77 10.72 11.46
CA GLY A 35 -2.61 10.47 12.90
C GLY A 35 -2.14 9.06 13.29
N LYS A 36 -1.79 8.21 12.32
CA LYS A 36 -1.28 6.86 12.55
C LYS A 36 0.09 6.66 11.89
N TRP A 37 0.90 5.78 12.46
CA TRP A 37 2.07 5.25 11.78
C TRP A 37 1.64 4.40 10.58
N LYS A 38 2.37 4.53 9.48
CA LYS A 38 2.10 3.83 8.22
C LYS A 38 3.33 3.01 7.85
N VAL A 39 3.09 1.76 7.47
CA VAL A 39 4.12 0.87 6.91
C VAL A 39 3.88 0.77 5.41
N TYR A 40 4.86 1.19 4.62
CA TYR A 40 4.81 1.06 3.16
C TYR A 40 5.70 -0.11 2.74
N PHE A 41 5.11 -1.09 2.09
CA PHE A 41 5.79 -2.27 1.56
C PHE A 41 5.59 -2.35 0.05
N PHE A 42 6.67 -2.62 -0.69
CA PHE A 42 6.67 -2.70 -2.15
C PHE A 42 7.19 -4.06 -2.57
N TRP A 43 6.47 -4.74 -3.45
CA TRP A 43 6.88 -6.00 -4.05
C TRP A 43 6.95 -5.85 -5.58
N PRO A 44 7.74 -6.67 -6.28
CA PRO A 44 8.07 -6.42 -7.68
C PRO A 44 6.89 -6.66 -8.64
N LYS A 45 6.07 -7.70 -8.40
CA LYS A 45 4.95 -8.04 -9.26
C LYS A 45 4.00 -9.05 -8.61
N ASP A 46 2.71 -8.91 -8.91
CA ASP A 46 1.68 -9.89 -8.56
C ASP A 46 1.89 -11.23 -9.29
N PHE A 47 1.45 -12.32 -8.66
CA PHE A 47 1.46 -13.68 -9.22
C PHE A 47 2.86 -14.18 -9.64
N THR A 48 3.87 -13.91 -8.82
CA THR A 48 5.22 -14.49 -8.98
C THR A 48 5.44 -15.69 -8.04
N PHE A 49 6.52 -16.44 -8.30
CA PHE A 49 6.87 -17.65 -7.53
C PHE A 49 7.38 -17.34 -6.12
N ILE A 50 7.85 -16.12 -5.88
CA ILE A 50 8.18 -15.61 -4.54
C ILE A 50 6.91 -14.98 -3.97
N CYS A 51 6.08 -15.91 -3.52
CA CYS A 51 5.33 -15.93 -2.28
C CYS A 51 4.06 -15.06 -2.12
N PRO A 52 2.89 -15.70 -1.97
CA PRO A 52 1.74 -15.12 -1.27
C PRO A 52 1.91 -15.17 0.27
N THR A 53 3.00 -15.73 0.80
CA THR A 53 3.20 -15.86 2.26
C THR A 53 3.59 -14.56 2.95
N GLU A 54 4.22 -13.60 2.26
CA GLU A 54 4.53 -12.27 2.79
C GLU A 54 3.26 -11.43 2.95
N ILE A 55 2.31 -11.54 2.01
CA ILE A 55 1.05 -10.79 2.06
C ILE A 55 0.05 -11.44 3.05
N ALA A 56 0.10 -12.76 3.25
CA ALA A 56 -0.83 -13.47 4.14
C ALA A 56 -0.46 -13.41 5.64
N ALA A 57 0.79 -13.08 5.98
CA ALA A 57 1.29 -13.07 7.36
C ALA A 57 1.14 -11.72 8.08
N PHE A 58 0.90 -10.64 7.33
CA PHE A 58 0.67 -9.28 7.83
C PHE A 58 -0.79 -8.87 7.61
#